data_AF-A0A6G1ZHI2-F1
#
_entry.id   AF-A0A6G1ZHI2-F1
#
_cell.length_a   1.000
_cell.length_b   1.000
_cell.length_c   1.000
_cell.angle_alpha   90.00
_cell.angle_beta   90.00
_cell.angle_gamma   90.00
#
_symmetry.space_group_name_H-M   'P 1'
#
loop_
_entity.id
_entity.type
_entity.pdbx_description
1 polymer ?
#
loop_
_entity_poly.entity_id
_entity_poly.type
_entity_poly.pdbx_seq_one_letter_code
_entity_poly.pdbx_strand_id
1 'polypeptide(L)'
;MKTINITPFLLALSLLVSCSSDGDDGPEVVVPQDATLTMAIAPGSILTKAAKSETPETKNGEKKINNICAALFKADGSLLTTAYVDYKDIPTETTPDTIRISAKSDTPYTYVILVNVGNQSFSNLDELKSKTYDLENIKVDNQPMCSRFMTITDQMLKPGANYWGPDKAFPNKPSGAGSLSEEAVNVYRTASRIDLEQISVSWSGDNAADLKEAKARFHLKRIYVIDAKNATCLADHSSTDASVELTGEGRTFLHGREAGENYFSGLDLFPAVGENPVVIGANDSYVPANKWQCYVTENTETSNPTTLILKGDILEGDTPILSDRYFFIRLENMKGTDANNTDHLLAGVIRNYVIRISATITGKGSGDEEYKENAYVRVTVTPEEWSVETQHEDVN
;
A
#
# COMPACT_ATOMS: atom_id res chain seq x y z
N MET A 1 -6.24 48.51 8.08
CA MET A 1 -4.80 48.31 8.37
C MET A 1 -4.61 48.28 9.89
N LYS A 2 -4.31 47.11 10.44
CA LYS A 2 -3.87 46.92 11.83
C LYS A 2 -2.51 46.23 11.76
N THR A 3 -1.51 46.86 12.35
CA THR A 3 -0.14 46.37 12.49
C THR A 3 -0.14 45.18 13.43
N ILE A 4 0.29 44.02 12.95
CA ILE A 4 0.58 42.85 13.79
C ILE A 4 2.07 42.94 14.12
N ASN A 5 2.37 43.15 15.40
CA ASN A 5 3.73 43.09 15.95
C ASN A 5 4.24 41.66 15.87
N ILE A 6 5.36 41.45 15.17
CA ILE A 6 6.10 40.19 15.18
C ILE A 6 7.30 40.39 16.10
N THR A 7 7.27 39.73 17.25
CA THR A 7 8.42 39.63 18.15
C THR A 7 9.37 38.57 17.60
N PRO A 8 10.64 38.88 17.31
CA PRO A 8 11.61 37.87 16.87
C PRO A 8 11.99 37.02 18.08
N PHE A 9 11.56 35.76 18.08
CA PHE A 9 12.01 34.79 19.08
C PHE A 9 13.45 34.38 18.73
N LEU A 10 14.39 34.70 19.62
CA LEU A 10 15.81 34.35 19.49
C LEU A 10 15.98 32.83 19.34
N LEU A 11 16.82 32.45 18.39
CA LEU A 11 17.32 31.11 18.17
C LEU A 11 18.18 30.70 19.38
N ALA A 12 17.64 29.89 20.29
CA ALA A 12 18.42 29.23 21.33
C ALA A 12 19.00 27.94 20.75
N LEU A 13 20.31 27.93 20.52
CA LEU A 13 21.08 26.75 20.14
C LEU A 13 21.13 25.80 21.36
N SER A 14 20.14 24.93 21.51
CA SER A 14 20.12 23.92 22.57
C SER A 14 21.07 22.78 22.20
N LEU A 15 22.29 22.82 22.75
CA LEU A 15 23.19 21.67 22.81
C LEU A 15 22.56 20.61 23.72
N LEU A 16 22.06 19.52 23.12
CA LEU A 16 21.64 18.32 23.87
C LEU A 16 22.91 17.54 24.24
N VAL A 17 23.32 17.66 25.50
CA VAL A 17 24.25 16.72 26.14
C VAL A 17 23.42 15.55 26.64
N SER A 18 23.47 14.42 25.92
CA SER A 18 22.96 13.14 26.44
C SER A 18 24.08 12.49 27.25
N CYS A 19 23.98 12.55 28.56
CA CYS A 19 24.80 11.71 29.44
C CYS A 19 24.20 10.30 29.47
N SER A 20 24.75 9.39 28.66
CA SER A 20 24.67 7.95 28.92
C SER A 20 25.92 7.52 29.66
N SER A 21 25.73 6.66 30.65
CA SER A 21 26.66 6.22 31.68
C SER A 21 27.95 5.55 31.19
N ASP A 22 29.05 5.97 31.81
CA ASP A 22 30.32 5.28 32.10
C ASP A 22 30.67 4.02 31.29
N GLY A 23 31.46 4.24 30.24
CA GLY A 23 32.29 3.27 29.56
C GLY A 23 33.44 4.03 28.90
N ASP A 24 34.67 3.63 29.19
CA ASP A 24 35.94 4.30 28.84
C ASP A 24 36.25 4.20 27.34
N ASP A 25 35.47 4.91 26.52
CA ASP A 25 35.80 5.26 25.14
C ASP A 25 35.93 6.78 25.07
N GLY A 26 37.06 7.26 24.53
CA GLY A 26 37.37 8.69 24.43
C GLY A 26 36.24 9.51 23.78
N PRO A 27 36.23 10.85 23.95
CA PRO A 27 35.07 11.67 23.64
C PRO A 27 34.60 11.40 22.21
N GLU A 28 33.39 10.83 22.10
CA GLU A 28 32.70 10.64 20.84
C GLU A 28 32.60 12.03 20.20
N VAL A 29 33.32 12.24 19.10
CA VAL A 29 33.34 13.53 18.41
C VAL A 29 31.94 13.72 17.84
N VAL A 30 31.10 14.48 18.57
CA VAL A 30 29.81 14.94 18.08
C VAL A 30 30.08 15.80 16.85
N VAL A 31 29.94 15.20 15.67
CA VAL A 31 30.09 15.92 14.43
C VAL A 31 28.93 16.92 14.35
N PRO A 32 29.18 18.24 14.36
CA PRO A 32 28.10 19.22 14.34
C PRO A 32 27.27 19.03 13.07
N GLN A 33 25.96 18.85 13.23
CA GLN A 33 25.01 18.90 12.11
C GLN A 33 24.87 20.37 11.70
N ASP A 34 25.45 20.74 10.56
CA ASP A 34 25.48 22.11 10.03
C ASP A 34 24.46 22.32 8.90
N ALA A 35 23.66 21.30 8.57
CA ALA A 35 22.62 21.35 7.55
C ALA A 35 21.26 20.85 8.07
N THR A 36 20.19 21.32 7.45
CA THR A 36 18.84 20.74 7.58
C THR A 36 18.26 20.47 6.20
N LEU A 37 17.49 19.40 6.08
CA LEU A 37 16.76 19.05 4.87
C LEU A 37 15.26 19.03 5.17
N THR A 38 14.49 19.88 4.49
CA THR A 38 13.02 19.88 4.54
C THR A 38 12.48 19.29 3.24
N MET A 39 11.73 18.19 3.35
CA MET A 39 11.18 17.45 2.21
C MET A 39 9.67 17.60 2.17
N ALA A 40 9.13 17.87 0.98
CA ALA A 40 7.69 17.71 0.71
C ALA A 40 7.43 16.28 0.31
N ILE A 41 6.38 15.67 0.88
CA ILE A 41 6.04 14.27 0.69
C ILE A 41 4.73 14.17 -0.08
N ALA A 42 4.68 13.29 -1.07
CA ALA A 42 3.46 13.04 -1.83
C ALA A 42 3.27 11.51 -2.04
N PRO A 43 2.04 10.99 -1.93
CA PRO A 43 1.75 9.64 -2.39
C PRO A 43 2.05 9.51 -3.88
N GLY A 44 2.88 8.53 -4.25
CA GLY A 44 3.38 8.32 -5.60
C GLY A 44 2.75 7.11 -6.29
N SER A 45 3.04 7.01 -7.59
CA SER A 45 2.66 5.87 -8.44
C SER A 45 3.89 5.08 -8.91
N ILE A 46 3.79 3.75 -8.93
CA ILE A 46 4.93 2.84 -9.06
C ILE A 46 5.43 2.63 -10.50
N LEU A 47 4.69 3.05 -11.54
CA LEU A 47 5.23 3.10 -12.92
C LEU A 47 5.21 4.53 -13.47
N THR A 48 5.92 4.72 -14.58
CA THR A 48 6.26 6.03 -15.13
C THR A 48 5.05 6.70 -15.79
N LYS A 49 4.42 7.66 -15.11
CA LYS A 49 3.61 8.85 -15.55
C LYS A 49 2.65 8.78 -16.78
N ALA A 50 2.57 7.70 -17.57
CA ALA A 50 2.06 7.75 -18.94
C ALA A 50 0.65 7.21 -19.20
N ALA A 51 -0.03 6.58 -18.24
CA ALA A 51 -1.44 6.21 -18.39
C ALA A 51 -2.27 6.83 -17.25
N LYS A 52 -2.81 8.03 -17.48
CA LYS A 52 -3.87 8.57 -16.64
C LYS A 52 -5.16 7.84 -16.99
N SER A 53 -5.65 7.01 -16.08
CA SER A 53 -7.05 6.57 -16.03
C SER A 53 -7.95 7.80 -15.84
N GLU A 54 -9.04 7.91 -16.61
CA GLU A 54 -9.97 9.06 -16.57
C GLU A 54 -10.88 9.10 -15.32
N THR A 55 -10.71 8.16 -14.38
CA THR A 55 -11.52 8.05 -13.17
C THR A 55 -10.67 8.12 -11.91
N PRO A 56 -11.06 8.88 -10.86
CA PRO A 56 -10.34 8.87 -9.58
C PRO A 56 -10.38 7.47 -8.95
N GLU A 57 -9.23 6.80 -8.91
CA GLU A 57 -9.08 5.40 -8.45
C GLU A 57 -8.91 5.29 -6.93
N THR A 58 -8.38 6.36 -6.34
CA THR A 58 -8.12 6.50 -4.90
C THR A 58 -9.39 6.92 -4.18
N LYS A 59 -9.85 6.10 -3.23
CA LYS A 59 -10.96 6.46 -2.33
C LYS A 59 -10.55 7.63 -1.44
N ASN A 60 -11.54 8.43 -1.05
CA ASN A 60 -11.32 9.46 -0.04
C ASN A 60 -10.76 8.82 1.25
N GLY A 61 -9.64 9.34 1.75
CA GLY A 61 -8.88 8.76 2.87
C GLY A 61 -7.62 7.98 2.46
N GLU A 62 -7.59 7.30 1.31
CA GLU A 62 -6.46 6.43 0.93
C GLU A 62 -5.17 7.18 0.60
N LYS A 63 -5.27 8.50 0.34
CA LYS A 63 -4.12 9.40 0.15
C LYS A 63 -3.74 10.18 1.40
N LYS A 64 -4.46 9.99 2.50
CA LYS A 64 -4.29 10.79 3.71
C LYS A 64 -2.94 10.48 4.35
N ILE A 65 -2.19 11.53 4.67
CA ILE A 65 -0.96 11.46 5.46
C ILE A 65 -1.31 11.87 6.89
N ASN A 66 -1.32 10.89 7.79
CA ASN A 66 -1.56 11.10 9.21
C ASN A 66 -0.27 11.39 9.97
N ASN A 67 0.85 10.77 9.58
CA ASN A 67 2.16 11.00 10.17
C ASN A 67 3.28 10.65 9.20
N ILE A 68 4.45 11.27 9.40
CA ILE A 68 5.66 11.01 8.64
C ILE A 68 6.81 10.75 9.62
N CYS A 69 7.57 9.68 9.38
CA CYS A 69 8.83 9.38 10.04
C CYS A 69 9.94 9.39 8.98
N ALA A 70 10.97 10.22 9.15
CA ALA A 70 12.15 10.23 8.29
C ALA A 70 13.33 9.67 9.06
N ALA A 71 14.20 8.95 8.35
CA ALA A 71 15.47 8.50 8.90
C ALA A 71 16.61 8.77 7.95
N LEU A 72 17.75 9.07 8.57
CA LEU A 72 18.99 9.40 7.92
C LEU A 72 20.07 8.44 8.38
N PHE A 73 20.61 7.66 7.44
CA PHE A 73 21.67 6.68 7.70
C PHE A 73 22.98 7.15 7.09
N LYS A 74 24.08 6.91 7.82
CA LYS A 74 25.44 7.12 7.32
C LYS A 74 25.78 6.05 6.26
N ALA A 75 26.89 6.25 5.55
CA ALA A 75 27.34 5.32 4.52
C ALA A 75 27.60 3.88 5.04
N ASP A 76 27.89 3.71 6.32
CA ASP A 76 28.05 2.40 6.98
C ASP A 76 26.73 1.73 7.39
N GLY A 77 25.59 2.39 7.12
CA GLY A 77 24.25 1.91 7.47
C GLY A 77 23.81 2.20 8.92
N SER A 78 24.66 2.82 9.74
CA SER A 78 24.27 3.26 11.08
C SER A 78 23.32 4.45 11.02
N LEU A 79 22.35 4.51 11.95
CA LEU A 79 21.45 5.65 12.06
C LEU A 79 22.23 6.89 12.51
N LEU A 80 22.09 7.99 11.77
CA LEU A 80 22.55 9.30 12.21
C LEU A 80 21.48 10.01 13.04
N THR A 81 20.24 10.08 12.53
CA THR A 81 19.13 10.73 13.22
C THR A 81 17.79 10.34 12.59
N THR A 82 16.70 10.61 13.32
CA THR A 82 15.32 10.52 12.83
C THR A 82 14.59 11.85 13.00
N ALA A 83 13.49 11.99 12.27
CA ALA A 83 12.51 13.04 12.49
C ALA A 83 11.11 12.44 12.45
N TYR A 84 10.17 13.04 13.17
CA TYR A 84 8.79 12.58 13.21
C TYR A 84 7.83 13.77 13.25
N VAL A 85 6.75 13.68 12.49
CA VAL A 85 5.64 14.64 12.51
C VAL A 85 4.33 13.86 12.56
N ASP A 86 3.45 14.24 13.49
CA ASP A 86 2.07 13.76 13.59
C ASP A 86 1.12 14.89 13.21
N TYR A 87 0.25 14.66 12.24
CA TYR A 87 -0.72 15.62 11.73
C TYR A 87 -2.07 15.56 12.45
N LYS A 88 -2.23 14.70 13.46
CA LYS A 88 -3.48 14.57 14.21
C LYS A 88 -4.03 15.90 14.76
N ASP A 89 -3.15 16.82 15.13
CA ASP A 89 -3.50 18.14 15.71
C ASP A 89 -3.26 19.31 14.74
N ILE A 90 -2.98 19.03 13.47
CA ILE A 90 -2.67 20.04 12.45
C ILE A 90 -3.89 20.23 11.53
N PRO A 91 -4.37 21.47 11.27
CA PRO A 91 -5.46 21.71 10.33
C PRO A 91 -5.15 21.13 8.95
N THR A 92 -5.98 20.19 8.50
CA THR A 92 -5.72 19.27 7.38
C THR A 92 -5.83 19.91 5.99
N GLU A 93 -6.20 21.18 5.88
CA GLU A 93 -6.50 21.81 4.58
C GLU A 93 -5.48 22.85 4.11
N THR A 94 -4.51 23.25 4.95
CA THR A 94 -3.57 24.33 4.60
C THR A 94 -2.09 24.04 4.85
N THR A 95 -1.77 22.96 5.57
CA THR A 95 -0.37 22.62 5.88
C THR A 95 0.15 21.60 4.88
N PRO A 96 1.22 21.91 4.11
CA PRO A 96 1.86 20.93 3.25
C PRO A 96 2.43 19.75 4.04
N ASP A 97 2.27 18.54 3.51
CA ASP A 97 2.88 17.33 4.05
C ASP A 97 4.40 17.40 3.92
N THR A 98 5.07 17.85 4.98
CA THR A 98 6.51 18.11 5.00
C THR A 98 7.17 17.52 6.22
N ILE A 99 8.45 17.18 6.08
CA ILE A 99 9.27 16.74 7.21
C ILE A 99 10.64 17.38 7.14
N ARG A 100 11.15 17.83 8.29
CA ARG A 100 12.49 18.40 8.43
C ARG A 100 13.36 17.46 9.24
N ILE A 101 14.54 17.17 8.72
CA ILE A 101 15.55 16.35 9.38
C ILE A 101 16.90 17.07 9.39
N SER A 102 17.64 16.90 10.47
CA SER A 102 18.98 17.48 10.63
C SER A 102 20.03 16.59 9.95
N ALA A 103 21.05 17.19 9.35
CA ALA A 103 22.08 16.50 8.59
C ALA A 103 23.42 17.26 8.67
N LYS A 104 24.45 16.70 8.04
CA LYS A 104 25.70 17.40 7.77
C LYS A 104 25.82 17.75 6.28
N SER A 105 26.36 18.91 5.98
CA SER A 105 26.75 19.27 4.62
C SER A 105 27.89 18.37 4.12
N ASP A 106 28.04 18.28 2.80
CA ASP A 106 29.15 17.57 2.12
C ASP A 106 29.40 16.13 2.64
N THR A 107 28.35 15.43 3.04
CA THR A 107 28.42 14.06 3.59
C THR A 107 27.41 13.16 2.89
N PRO A 108 27.80 11.94 2.45
CA PRO A 108 26.92 11.06 1.75
C PRO A 108 26.01 10.31 2.73
N TYR A 109 24.76 10.14 2.33
CA TYR A 109 23.71 9.64 3.19
C TYR A 109 22.67 8.80 2.44
N THR A 110 22.04 7.88 3.18
CA THR A 110 20.82 7.19 2.74
C THR A 110 19.62 7.69 3.53
N TYR A 111 18.59 8.14 2.81
CA TYR A 111 17.33 8.59 3.37
C TYR A 111 16.22 7.57 3.09
N VAL A 112 15.29 7.49 4.02
CA VAL A 112 14.02 6.81 3.86
C VAL A 112 12.92 7.63 4.53
N ILE A 113 11.76 7.69 3.87
CA ILE A 113 10.54 8.27 4.41
C ILE A 113 9.54 7.15 4.63
N LEU A 114 8.99 7.09 5.84
CA LEU A 114 7.90 6.21 6.22
C LEU A 114 6.68 7.07 6.54
N VAL A 115 5.49 6.63 6.13
CA VAL A 115 4.25 7.38 6.29
C VAL A 115 3.17 6.48 6.85
N ASN A 116 2.36 7.00 7.78
CA ASN A 116 1.23 6.31 8.42
C ASN A 116 1.62 5.06 9.22
N VAL A 117 2.87 4.97 9.66
CA VAL A 117 3.40 3.87 10.46
C VAL A 117 3.63 4.27 11.92
N GLY A 118 3.35 5.52 12.31
CA GLY A 118 3.66 6.05 13.63
C GLY A 118 5.14 6.39 13.79
N ASN A 119 5.54 6.75 15.01
CA ASN A 119 6.93 7.03 15.32
C ASN A 119 7.71 5.71 15.43
N GLN A 120 8.78 5.58 14.65
CA GLN A 120 9.56 4.35 14.54
C GLN A 120 10.92 4.50 15.21
N SER A 121 11.42 3.40 15.77
CA SER A 121 12.75 3.34 16.39
C SER A 121 13.54 2.16 15.82
N PHE A 122 14.76 2.46 15.40
CA PHE A 122 15.75 1.53 14.86
C PHE A 122 17.13 2.17 14.97
N SER A 123 18.18 1.36 14.96
CA SER A 123 19.57 1.79 15.14
C SER A 123 20.40 1.78 13.85
N ASN A 124 19.95 1.04 12.83
CA ASN A 124 20.65 0.86 11.56
C ASN A 124 19.69 0.41 10.45
N LEU A 125 20.18 0.36 9.21
CA LEU A 125 19.39 -0.05 8.03
C LEU A 125 18.85 -1.47 8.13
N ASP A 126 19.61 -2.42 8.68
CA ASP A 126 19.18 -3.81 8.78
C ASP A 126 18.01 -3.95 9.76
N GLU A 127 18.07 -3.23 10.89
CA GLU A 127 16.97 -3.18 11.85
C GLU A 127 15.72 -2.55 11.22
N LEU A 128 15.86 -1.44 10.48
CA LEU A 128 14.74 -0.84 9.75
C LEU A 128 14.10 -1.85 8.78
N LYS A 129 14.90 -2.55 7.98
CA LYS A 129 14.42 -3.52 6.99
C LYS A 129 13.71 -4.71 7.62
N SER A 130 14.00 -5.02 8.88
CA SER A 130 13.29 -6.05 9.66
C SER A 130 11.96 -5.57 10.25
N LYS A 131 11.68 -4.26 10.29
CA LYS A 131 10.42 -3.74 10.85
C LYS A 131 9.26 -4.04 9.90
N THR A 132 8.13 -4.41 10.47
CA THR A 132 6.91 -4.76 9.75
C THR A 132 5.72 -3.89 10.15
N TYR A 133 4.70 -3.91 9.30
CA TYR A 133 3.36 -3.38 9.57
C TYR A 133 2.34 -4.49 9.35
N ASP A 134 1.50 -4.73 10.36
CA ASP A 134 0.48 -5.78 10.29
C ASP A 134 -0.61 -5.40 9.29
N LEU A 135 -1.02 -6.36 8.45
CA LEU A 135 -2.12 -6.23 7.50
C LEU A 135 -3.40 -5.77 8.22
N GLU A 136 -3.63 -6.24 9.45
CA GLU A 136 -4.81 -5.92 10.24
C GLU A 136 -4.99 -4.44 10.56
N ASN A 137 -3.89 -3.69 10.55
CA ASN A 137 -3.87 -2.26 10.84
C ASN A 137 -4.03 -1.39 9.59
N ILE A 138 -4.03 -1.99 8.39
CA ILE A 138 -4.18 -1.28 7.11
C ILE A 138 -5.66 -0.95 6.89
N LYS A 139 -5.97 0.35 6.79
CA LYS A 139 -7.34 0.89 6.68
C LYS A 139 -7.41 1.99 5.63
N VAL A 140 -8.63 2.26 5.14
CA VAL A 140 -8.88 3.27 4.09
C VAL A 140 -8.21 4.61 4.44
N ASP A 141 -8.31 5.07 5.69
CA ASP A 141 -7.79 6.35 6.16
C ASP A 141 -6.41 6.27 6.81
N ASN A 142 -5.75 5.10 6.79
CA ASN A 142 -4.40 4.89 7.29
C ASN A 142 -3.66 3.83 6.47
N GLN A 143 -3.19 4.24 5.29
CA GLN A 143 -2.40 3.40 4.39
C GLN A 143 -0.90 3.58 4.69
N PRO A 144 -0.17 2.55 5.18
CA PRO A 144 1.28 2.62 5.33
C PRO A 144 1.96 2.81 3.97
N MET A 145 2.90 3.74 3.89
CA MET A 145 3.68 4.02 2.68
C MET A 145 5.16 4.20 3.01
N CYS A 146 6.03 3.96 2.04
CA CYS A 146 7.45 4.29 2.14
C CYS A 146 8.02 4.84 0.83
N SER A 147 9.04 5.67 0.93
CA SER A 147 9.86 6.04 -0.22
C SER A 147 10.78 4.86 -0.59
N ARG A 148 11.33 4.90 -1.80
CA ARG A 148 12.56 4.14 -2.08
C ARG A 148 13.71 4.70 -1.23
N PHE A 149 14.77 3.92 -1.02
CA PHE A 149 16.00 4.46 -0.46
C PHE A 149 16.58 5.52 -1.40
N MET A 150 16.75 6.73 -0.87
CA MET A 150 17.32 7.86 -1.61
C MET A 150 18.76 8.07 -1.18
N THR A 151 19.68 8.15 -2.13
CA THR A 151 21.07 8.48 -1.86
C THR A 151 21.30 9.97 -2.07
N ILE A 152 21.76 10.66 -1.04
CA ILE A 152 22.34 12.00 -1.16
C ILE A 152 23.85 11.82 -1.29
N THR A 153 24.41 12.30 -2.38
CA THR A 153 25.85 12.29 -2.62
C THR A 153 26.53 13.52 -2.03
N ASP A 154 27.85 13.51 -1.98
CA ASP A 154 28.66 14.65 -1.58
C ASP A 154 28.24 15.92 -2.34
N GLN A 155 28.29 17.07 -1.67
CA GLN A 155 27.96 18.40 -2.21
C GLN A 155 26.48 18.66 -2.54
N MET A 156 25.59 17.68 -2.34
CA MET A 156 24.15 17.90 -2.52
C MET A 156 23.54 18.76 -1.40
N LEU A 157 24.04 18.64 -0.17
CA LEU A 157 23.61 19.45 0.96
C LEU A 157 24.60 20.57 1.23
N LYS A 158 24.09 21.80 1.27
CA LYS A 158 24.84 22.99 1.68
C LYS A 158 24.70 23.23 3.19
N PRO A 159 25.66 23.89 3.85
CA PRO A 159 25.45 24.41 5.19
C PRO A 159 24.17 25.26 5.26
N GLY A 160 23.37 25.09 6.31
CA GLY A 160 22.09 25.76 6.50
C GLY A 160 20.88 24.98 5.98
N ALA A 161 19.86 25.68 5.48
CA ALA A 161 18.58 25.08 5.09
C ALA A 161 18.60 24.58 3.64
N ASN A 162 18.17 23.33 3.44
CA ASN A 162 18.02 22.68 2.15
C ASN A 162 16.58 22.18 1.97
N TYR A 163 16.09 22.17 0.74
CA TYR A 163 14.71 21.84 0.40
C TYR A 163 14.63 20.83 -0.75
N TRP A 164 13.68 19.90 -0.66
CA TRP A 164 13.34 18.94 -1.70
C TRP A 164 11.83 18.95 -1.91
N GLY A 165 11.38 19.51 -3.03
CA GLY A 165 9.96 19.61 -3.37
C GLY A 165 9.61 20.94 -4.02
N PRO A 166 8.35 21.11 -4.45
CA PRO A 166 7.90 22.31 -5.14
C PRO A 166 7.84 23.49 -4.17
N ASP A 167 8.16 24.70 -4.65
CA ASP A 167 8.22 25.90 -3.80
C ASP A 167 6.90 26.19 -3.06
N LYS A 168 5.75 25.82 -3.62
CA LYS A 168 4.43 25.96 -2.96
C LYS A 168 4.32 25.18 -1.64
N ALA A 169 5.11 24.12 -1.46
CA ALA A 169 5.17 23.38 -0.21
C ALA A 169 5.96 24.12 0.88
N PHE A 170 6.70 25.18 0.52
CA PHE A 170 7.62 25.88 1.40
C PHE A 170 7.42 27.41 1.35
N PRO A 171 6.25 27.92 1.80
CA PRO A 171 5.95 29.36 1.72
C PRO A 171 6.96 30.25 2.49
N ASN A 172 7.70 29.67 3.44
CA ASN A 172 8.68 30.36 4.27
C ASN A 172 10.14 29.97 3.94
N LYS A 173 10.42 29.48 2.72
CA LYS A 173 11.77 29.12 2.27
C LYS A 173 12.71 30.35 2.31
N PRO A 174 13.82 30.32 3.07
CA PRO A 174 14.77 31.44 3.12
C PRO A 174 15.44 31.71 1.78
N SER A 175 15.73 32.98 1.49
CA SER A 175 16.54 33.36 0.33
C SER A 175 17.93 32.74 0.42
N GLY A 176 18.41 32.13 -0.66
CA GLY A 176 19.72 31.46 -0.72
C GLY A 176 19.76 30.04 -0.14
N ALA A 177 18.62 29.48 0.29
CA ALA A 177 18.55 28.09 0.73
C ALA A 177 18.91 27.10 -0.41
N GLY A 178 19.47 25.94 -0.04
CA GLY A 178 19.74 24.85 -0.98
C GLY A 178 18.45 24.27 -1.56
N SER A 179 18.49 23.86 -2.83
CA SER A 179 17.37 23.21 -3.53
C SER A 179 17.88 21.95 -4.20
N LEU A 180 17.30 20.80 -3.85
CA LEU A 180 17.73 19.48 -4.34
C LEU A 180 16.85 18.99 -5.49
N SER A 181 15.56 19.28 -5.42
CA SER A 181 14.54 18.86 -6.39
C SER A 181 13.34 19.81 -6.32
N GLU A 182 12.69 20.03 -7.45
CA GLU A 182 11.40 20.73 -7.55
C GLU A 182 10.21 19.78 -7.41
N GLU A 183 10.44 18.47 -7.48
CA GLU A 183 9.43 17.42 -7.32
C GLU A 183 9.43 16.90 -5.88
N ALA A 184 8.24 16.64 -5.33
CA ALA A 184 8.08 16.05 -4.00
C ALA A 184 8.69 14.65 -3.92
N VAL A 185 9.05 14.21 -2.71
CA VAL A 185 9.46 12.82 -2.46
C VAL A 185 8.23 11.93 -2.56
N ASN A 186 8.25 11.01 -3.52
CA ASN A 186 7.19 10.02 -3.68
C ASN A 186 7.29 8.92 -2.62
N VAL A 187 6.16 8.61 -2.00
CA VAL A 187 6.00 7.45 -1.11
C VAL A 187 4.94 6.51 -1.69
N TYR A 188 5.16 5.21 -1.61
CA TYR A 188 4.30 4.20 -2.23
C TYR A 188 3.67 3.33 -1.16
N ARG A 189 2.39 2.97 -1.31
CA ARG A 189 1.71 2.07 -0.36
C ARG A 189 2.44 0.75 -0.27
N THR A 190 2.43 0.15 0.91
CA THR A 190 3.00 -1.18 1.13
C THR A 190 1.98 -2.30 0.89
N ALA A 191 0.70 -1.95 0.78
CA ALA A 191 -0.38 -2.85 0.41
C ALA A 191 -0.95 -2.53 -0.98
N SER A 192 -1.78 -3.45 -1.46
CA SER A 192 -2.60 -3.36 -2.65
C SER A 192 -4.05 -3.60 -2.31
N ARG A 193 -4.96 -3.11 -3.16
CA ARG A 193 -6.40 -3.30 -3.01
C ARG A 193 -6.89 -4.30 -4.04
N ILE A 194 -7.71 -5.27 -3.66
CA ILE A 194 -8.42 -6.14 -4.59
C ILE A 194 -9.84 -5.60 -4.71
N ASP A 195 -10.31 -5.39 -5.94
CA ASP A 195 -11.66 -4.92 -6.26
C ASP A 195 -12.38 -6.01 -7.08
N LEU A 196 -13.43 -6.63 -6.55
CA LEU A 196 -14.28 -7.52 -7.35
C LEU A 196 -15.35 -6.70 -8.06
N GLU A 197 -15.27 -6.65 -9.39
CA GLU A 197 -16.15 -5.82 -10.21
C GLU A 197 -17.37 -6.59 -10.71
N GLN A 198 -17.17 -7.86 -11.06
CA GLN A 198 -18.22 -8.67 -11.67
C GLN A 198 -18.01 -10.16 -11.44
N ILE A 199 -19.12 -10.87 -11.27
CA ILE A 199 -19.19 -12.33 -11.30
C ILE A 199 -20.16 -12.74 -12.39
N SER A 200 -19.70 -13.55 -13.34
CA SER A 200 -20.50 -14.06 -14.45
C SER A 200 -20.61 -15.58 -14.36
N VAL A 201 -21.68 -16.14 -14.92
CA VAL A 201 -21.83 -17.60 -15.06
C VAL A 201 -21.95 -17.95 -16.53
N SER A 202 -21.06 -18.80 -17.04
CA SER A 202 -21.15 -19.34 -18.40
C SER A 202 -20.61 -20.77 -18.46
N TRP A 203 -21.54 -21.75 -18.38
CA TRP A 203 -21.25 -23.19 -18.40
C TRP A 203 -20.60 -23.62 -19.71
N SER A 204 -19.28 -23.60 -19.73
CA SER A 204 -18.45 -23.82 -20.92
C SER A 204 -17.26 -24.74 -20.66
N GLY A 205 -16.98 -25.07 -19.40
CA GLY A 205 -15.97 -26.04 -19.02
C GLY A 205 -16.43 -27.47 -19.30
N ASP A 206 -15.45 -28.37 -19.46
CA ASP A 206 -15.68 -29.77 -19.88
C ASP A 206 -16.60 -30.55 -18.91
N ASN A 207 -16.68 -30.13 -17.65
CA ASN A 207 -17.51 -30.77 -16.62
C ASN A 207 -18.89 -30.11 -16.43
N ALA A 208 -19.30 -29.21 -17.32
CA ALA A 208 -20.46 -28.34 -17.15
C ALA A 208 -21.59 -28.58 -18.18
N ALA A 209 -21.49 -29.62 -19.00
CA ALA A 209 -22.47 -29.91 -20.06
C ALA A 209 -23.89 -30.13 -19.49
N ASP A 210 -23.99 -30.88 -18.40
CA ASP A 210 -25.22 -31.11 -17.65
C ASP A 210 -25.76 -29.82 -17.02
N LEU A 211 -24.89 -28.98 -16.45
CA LEU A 211 -25.27 -27.67 -15.91
C LEU A 211 -25.83 -26.74 -16.99
N LYS A 212 -25.26 -26.81 -18.20
CA LYS A 212 -25.71 -26.04 -19.36
C LYS A 212 -27.10 -26.49 -19.80
N GLU A 213 -27.34 -27.80 -19.89
CA GLU A 213 -28.64 -28.37 -20.25
C GLU A 213 -29.73 -28.01 -19.22
N ALA A 214 -29.40 -28.16 -17.94
CA ALA A 214 -30.28 -27.82 -16.82
C ALA A 214 -30.53 -26.31 -16.65
N LYS A 215 -29.83 -25.46 -17.41
CA LYS A 215 -29.81 -23.99 -17.24
C LYS A 215 -29.51 -23.61 -15.79
N ALA A 216 -28.56 -24.31 -15.19
CA ALA A 216 -28.25 -24.17 -13.77
C ALA A 216 -27.84 -22.74 -13.43
N ARG A 217 -28.15 -22.31 -12.20
CA ARG A 217 -27.83 -20.98 -11.67
C ARG A 217 -26.80 -21.10 -10.57
N PHE A 218 -26.08 -20.02 -10.27
CA PHE A 218 -25.15 -19.99 -9.14
C PHE A 218 -25.70 -19.12 -8.02
N HIS A 219 -25.90 -19.70 -6.85
CA HIS A 219 -26.24 -18.99 -5.63
C HIS A 219 -24.98 -18.71 -4.83
N LEU A 220 -24.50 -17.47 -4.91
CA LEU A 220 -23.32 -17.02 -4.19
C LEU A 220 -23.66 -16.87 -2.70
N LYS A 221 -22.91 -17.58 -1.85
CA LYS A 221 -23.04 -17.52 -0.38
C LYS A 221 -22.00 -16.63 0.27
N ARG A 222 -20.78 -16.62 -0.25
CA ARG A 222 -19.66 -15.92 0.38
C ARG A 222 -18.52 -15.60 -0.58
N ILE A 223 -17.80 -14.52 -0.28
CA ILE A 223 -16.53 -14.16 -0.88
C ILE A 223 -15.50 -13.96 0.23
N TYR A 224 -14.29 -14.51 0.09
CA TYR A 224 -13.20 -14.30 1.05
C TYR A 224 -11.83 -14.52 0.42
N VAL A 225 -10.79 -14.03 1.09
CA VAL A 225 -9.38 -14.23 0.70
C VAL A 225 -8.73 -15.27 1.60
N ILE A 226 -7.85 -16.08 1.02
CA ILE A 226 -6.93 -16.95 1.74
C ILE A 226 -5.50 -16.65 1.31
N ASP A 227 -4.56 -17.06 2.16
CA ASP A 227 -3.12 -16.96 1.86
C ASP A 227 -2.64 -15.51 1.65
N ALA A 228 -3.30 -14.55 2.29
CA ALA A 228 -2.77 -13.19 2.40
C ALA A 228 -1.68 -13.16 3.47
N LYS A 229 -0.52 -12.56 3.18
CA LYS A 229 0.52 -12.44 4.21
C LYS A 229 0.05 -11.53 5.35
N ASN A 230 0.42 -11.89 6.56
CA ASN A 230 0.00 -11.20 7.78
C ASN A 230 0.55 -9.79 7.93
N ALA A 231 1.65 -9.47 7.25
CA ALA A 231 2.35 -8.20 7.40
C ALA A 231 3.21 -7.88 6.16
N THR A 232 3.69 -6.65 6.11
CA THR A 232 4.59 -6.10 5.09
C THR A 232 5.76 -5.39 5.76
N CYS A 233 6.93 -5.36 5.12
CA CYS A 233 8.07 -4.58 5.60
C CYS A 233 7.75 -3.08 5.54
N LEU A 234 8.32 -2.30 6.48
CA LEU A 234 8.13 -0.84 6.47
C LEU A 234 8.88 -0.13 5.35
N ALA A 235 9.95 -0.74 4.83
CA ALA A 235 10.81 -0.18 3.81
C ALA A 235 11.19 -1.26 2.79
N ASP A 236 11.64 -0.80 1.63
CA ASP A 236 12.17 -1.67 0.57
C ASP A 236 13.31 -2.56 1.10
N HIS A 237 13.47 -3.76 0.55
CA HIS A 237 14.61 -4.63 0.89
C HIS A 237 15.96 -4.04 0.45
N SER A 238 15.97 -3.27 -0.64
CA SER A 238 17.17 -2.62 -1.17
C SER A 238 16.84 -1.38 -2.00
N SER A 239 17.85 -0.62 -2.40
CA SER A 239 17.66 0.54 -3.30
C SER A 239 17.22 0.12 -4.71
N THR A 240 17.58 -1.08 -5.14
CA THR A 240 17.30 -1.61 -6.49
C THR A 240 16.01 -2.39 -6.58
N ASP A 241 15.52 -2.91 -5.46
CA ASP A 241 14.31 -3.74 -5.37
C ASP A 241 13.18 -2.97 -4.68
N ALA A 242 12.07 -2.74 -5.38
CA ALA A 242 10.90 -2.03 -4.84
C ALA A 242 9.92 -2.97 -4.13
N SER A 243 10.43 -4.02 -3.49
CA SER A 243 9.64 -4.98 -2.74
C SER A 243 9.63 -4.65 -1.25
N VAL A 244 8.43 -4.71 -0.67
CA VAL A 244 8.18 -4.68 0.79
C VAL A 244 7.58 -5.99 1.27
N GLU A 245 7.79 -7.05 0.49
CA GLU A 245 7.28 -8.37 0.78
C GLU A 245 7.93 -8.93 2.04
N LEU A 246 7.12 -9.35 3.01
CA LEU A 246 7.65 -10.09 4.15
C LEU A 246 8.07 -11.50 3.68
N THR A 247 9.38 -11.76 3.69
CA THR A 247 9.97 -13.05 3.35
C THR A 247 10.70 -13.63 4.56
N GLY A 248 10.73 -14.97 4.67
CA GLY A 248 11.46 -15.65 5.75
C GLY A 248 10.69 -15.73 7.07
N GLU A 249 11.43 -15.62 8.19
CA GLU A 249 10.89 -15.80 9.54
C GLU A 249 9.86 -14.72 9.91
N GLY A 250 8.83 -15.11 10.68
CA GLY A 250 7.75 -14.20 11.10
C GLY A 250 6.61 -14.04 10.08
N ARG A 251 6.78 -14.54 8.86
CA ARG A 251 5.71 -14.61 7.86
C ARG A 251 4.68 -15.67 8.25
N THR A 252 3.42 -15.26 8.34
CA THR A 252 2.27 -16.16 8.43
C THR A 252 1.21 -15.76 7.40
N PHE A 253 0.22 -16.62 7.21
CA PHE A 253 -0.86 -16.41 6.26
C PHE A 253 -2.19 -16.27 7.00
N LEU A 254 -2.94 -15.24 6.64
CA LEU A 254 -4.28 -14.99 7.15
C LEU A 254 -5.30 -15.57 6.16
N HIS A 255 -6.40 -16.10 6.70
CA HIS A 255 -7.47 -16.72 5.93
C HIS A 255 -8.84 -16.23 6.39
N GLY A 256 -9.70 -15.82 5.45
CA GLY A 256 -11.07 -15.38 5.72
C GLY A 256 -12.11 -16.52 5.75
N ARG A 257 -11.70 -17.77 6.02
CA ARG A 257 -12.56 -18.97 5.94
C ARG A 257 -13.73 -18.97 6.92
N GLU A 258 -13.56 -18.41 8.11
CA GLU A 258 -14.61 -18.39 9.15
C GLU A 258 -15.41 -17.08 9.13
N ALA A 259 -16.71 -17.18 9.41
CA ALA A 259 -17.56 -16.02 9.69
C ALA A 259 -17.37 -15.61 11.16
N GLY A 260 -17.11 -14.33 11.42
CA GLY A 260 -16.79 -13.81 12.76
C GLY A 260 -15.90 -12.57 12.67
N GLU A 261 -15.53 -11.97 13.82
CA GLU A 261 -14.64 -10.81 13.86
C GLU A 261 -13.17 -11.21 13.65
N ASN A 262 -12.76 -11.33 12.39
CA ASN A 262 -11.35 -11.34 11.98
C ASN A 262 -11.08 -10.17 11.03
N TYR A 263 -9.82 -9.91 10.64
CA TYR A 263 -9.50 -8.82 9.71
C TYR A 263 -10.32 -8.87 8.41
N PHE A 264 -10.61 -10.08 7.93
CA PHE A 264 -11.40 -10.31 6.73
C PHE A 264 -12.92 -10.34 6.96
N SER A 265 -13.39 -10.07 8.17
CA SER A 265 -14.82 -10.02 8.52
C SER A 265 -15.56 -8.95 7.72
N GLY A 266 -14.88 -7.85 7.38
CA GLY A 266 -15.41 -6.79 6.50
C GLY A 266 -15.49 -7.18 5.02
N LEU A 267 -15.05 -8.38 4.64
CA LEU A 267 -15.11 -8.89 3.26
C LEU A 267 -16.36 -9.69 2.97
N ASP A 268 -17.21 -9.94 3.96
CA ASP A 268 -18.48 -10.58 3.70
C ASP A 268 -19.45 -9.56 3.09
N LEU A 269 -19.47 -9.49 1.76
CA LEU A 269 -20.45 -8.71 1.02
C LEU A 269 -21.87 -9.27 1.15
N PHE A 270 -22.03 -10.45 1.75
CA PHE A 270 -23.31 -11.13 1.82
C PHE A 270 -23.91 -10.97 3.21
N PRO A 271 -25.17 -10.52 3.28
CA PRO A 271 -25.86 -10.50 4.54
C PRO A 271 -26.03 -11.93 5.06
N ALA A 272 -26.11 -12.06 6.38
CA ALA A 272 -26.33 -13.33 7.05
C ALA A 272 -27.54 -14.08 6.47
N VAL A 273 -27.53 -15.40 6.60
CA VAL A 273 -28.57 -16.31 6.10
C VAL A 273 -29.99 -15.73 6.32
N GLY A 274 -30.68 -15.34 5.24
CA GLY A 274 -32.08 -14.87 5.28
C GLY A 274 -32.37 -13.52 4.59
N GLU A 275 -31.36 -12.73 4.24
CA GLU A 275 -31.53 -11.54 3.39
C GLU A 275 -31.30 -11.86 1.90
N ASN A 276 -31.73 -10.95 1.01
CA ASN A 276 -31.85 -11.14 -0.44
C ASN A 276 -30.67 -11.95 -1.05
N PRO A 277 -30.89 -13.23 -1.44
CA PRO A 277 -29.83 -14.07 -1.96
C PRO A 277 -29.35 -13.58 -3.32
N VAL A 278 -28.05 -13.66 -3.57
CA VAL A 278 -27.51 -13.37 -4.90
C VAL A 278 -27.45 -14.65 -5.73
N VAL A 279 -28.38 -14.73 -6.66
CA VAL A 279 -28.48 -15.84 -7.62
C VAL A 279 -28.20 -15.32 -9.02
N ILE A 280 -27.15 -15.84 -9.64
CA ILE A 280 -26.68 -15.47 -10.97
C ILE A 280 -27.20 -16.49 -11.98
N GLY A 281 -27.94 -16.02 -12.98
CA GLY A 281 -28.48 -16.84 -14.06
C GLY A 281 -27.40 -17.42 -14.97
N ALA A 282 -27.75 -18.47 -15.72
CA ALA A 282 -26.88 -18.98 -16.78
C ALA A 282 -26.70 -17.92 -17.89
N ASN A 283 -25.45 -17.61 -18.24
CA ASN A 283 -25.06 -16.52 -19.16
C ASN A 283 -25.46 -15.13 -18.67
N ASP A 284 -25.57 -14.96 -17.36
CA ASP A 284 -25.85 -13.69 -16.70
C ASP A 284 -24.66 -13.24 -15.85
N SER A 285 -24.73 -12.01 -15.33
CA SER A 285 -23.68 -11.39 -14.54
C SER A 285 -24.25 -10.64 -13.35
N TYR A 286 -23.52 -10.68 -12.25
CA TYR A 286 -23.76 -9.91 -11.04
C TYR A 286 -22.64 -8.89 -10.85
N VAL A 287 -23.05 -7.63 -10.64
CA VAL A 287 -22.18 -6.53 -10.25
C VAL A 287 -22.52 -6.16 -8.81
N PRO A 288 -21.58 -6.34 -7.85
CA PRO A 288 -21.80 -5.95 -6.46
C PRO A 288 -22.18 -4.46 -6.34
N ALA A 289 -23.31 -4.16 -5.67
CA ALA A 289 -23.79 -2.79 -5.49
C ALA A 289 -22.80 -1.92 -4.69
N ASN A 290 -22.17 -2.52 -3.67
CA ASN A 290 -20.96 -2.01 -3.05
C ASN A 290 -19.80 -2.82 -3.60
N LYS A 291 -18.81 -2.18 -4.24
CA LYS A 291 -17.61 -2.88 -4.73
C LYS A 291 -17.03 -3.69 -3.58
N TRP A 292 -16.90 -5.00 -3.76
CA TRP A 292 -16.16 -5.84 -2.81
C TRP A 292 -14.73 -5.34 -2.82
N GLN A 293 -14.18 -5.02 -1.66
CA GLN A 293 -12.81 -4.53 -1.59
C GLN A 293 -12.08 -5.05 -0.37
N CYS A 294 -10.83 -5.46 -0.57
CA CYS A 294 -9.93 -5.81 0.51
C CYS A 294 -8.55 -5.24 0.28
N TYR A 295 -7.85 -4.89 1.36
CA TYR A 295 -6.40 -4.67 1.28
C TYR A 295 -5.67 -5.99 1.52
N VAL A 296 -4.57 -6.16 0.81
CA VAL A 296 -3.65 -7.30 0.95
C VAL A 296 -2.22 -6.79 0.82
N THR A 297 -1.29 -7.42 1.53
CA THR A 297 0.13 -7.12 1.38
C THR A 297 0.72 -7.82 0.16
N GLU A 298 1.91 -7.39 -0.24
CA GLU A 298 2.70 -8.04 -1.28
C GLU A 298 2.89 -9.54 -0.98
N ASN A 299 2.67 -10.39 -1.99
CA ASN A 299 2.82 -11.84 -1.93
C ASN A 299 3.10 -12.40 -3.33
N THR A 300 4.35 -12.78 -3.58
CA THR A 300 4.80 -13.37 -4.84
C THR A 300 5.07 -14.88 -4.71
N GLU A 301 4.71 -15.49 -3.58
CA GLU A 301 4.96 -16.91 -3.32
C GLU A 301 4.02 -17.82 -4.08
N THR A 302 4.61 -18.72 -4.87
CA THR A 302 3.87 -19.70 -5.68
C THR A 302 3.24 -20.83 -4.87
N SER A 303 3.78 -21.12 -3.68
CA SER A 303 3.26 -22.19 -2.80
C SER A 303 1.99 -21.79 -2.03
N ASN A 304 1.81 -20.50 -1.77
CA ASN A 304 0.68 -19.92 -1.06
C ASN A 304 0.31 -18.56 -1.70
N PRO A 305 -0.11 -18.55 -2.97
CA PRO A 305 -0.49 -17.31 -3.63
C PRO A 305 -1.76 -16.77 -2.99
N THR A 306 -1.83 -15.46 -2.78
CA THR A 306 -3.05 -14.79 -2.32
C THR A 306 -4.19 -15.18 -3.25
N THR A 307 -5.27 -15.74 -2.68
CA THR A 307 -6.34 -16.35 -3.48
C THR A 307 -7.69 -15.82 -3.03
N LEU A 308 -8.48 -15.31 -3.99
CA LEU A 308 -9.88 -14.97 -3.78
C LEU A 308 -10.75 -16.21 -3.99
N ILE A 309 -11.69 -16.45 -3.08
CA ILE A 309 -12.61 -17.58 -3.11
C ILE A 309 -14.03 -17.08 -3.31
N LEU A 310 -14.72 -17.64 -4.30
CA LEU A 310 -16.18 -17.55 -4.42
C LEU A 310 -16.77 -18.87 -3.93
N LYS A 311 -17.63 -18.81 -2.91
CA LYS A 311 -18.32 -19.98 -2.34
C LYS A 311 -19.81 -19.89 -2.61
N GLY A 312 -20.41 -20.96 -3.12
CA GLY A 312 -21.86 -20.97 -3.34
C GLY A 312 -22.44 -22.33 -3.72
N ASP A 313 -23.74 -22.36 -3.98
CA ASP A 313 -24.44 -23.53 -4.50
C ASP A 313 -24.70 -23.40 -6.00
N ILE A 314 -24.76 -24.52 -6.71
CA ILE A 314 -25.28 -24.59 -8.06
C ILE A 314 -26.70 -25.13 -7.99
N LEU A 315 -27.64 -24.39 -8.57
CA LEU A 315 -29.08 -24.64 -8.47
C LEU A 315 -29.68 -25.09 -9.80
N GLU A 316 -30.61 -26.04 -9.77
CA GLU A 316 -31.58 -26.31 -10.83
C GLU A 316 -32.96 -25.90 -10.33
N GLY A 317 -33.59 -24.92 -11.00
CA GLY A 317 -34.67 -24.17 -10.36
C GLY A 317 -34.15 -23.58 -9.03
N ASP A 318 -34.91 -23.72 -7.94
CA ASP A 318 -34.52 -23.27 -6.59
C ASP A 318 -33.86 -24.39 -5.75
N THR A 319 -33.58 -25.55 -6.34
CA THR A 319 -33.01 -26.70 -5.62
C THR A 319 -31.50 -26.78 -5.82
N PRO A 320 -30.68 -26.82 -4.75
CA PRO A 320 -29.25 -27.11 -4.88
C PRO A 320 -29.01 -28.51 -5.45
N ILE A 321 -28.35 -28.58 -6.61
CA ILE A 321 -27.88 -29.85 -7.21
C ILE A 321 -26.42 -30.12 -6.86
N LEU A 322 -25.65 -29.08 -6.55
CA LEU A 322 -24.31 -29.17 -5.98
C LEU A 322 -24.17 -28.08 -4.92
N SER A 323 -23.91 -28.50 -3.68
CA SER A 323 -23.75 -27.58 -2.56
C SER A 323 -22.29 -27.26 -2.26
N ASP A 324 -22.05 -26.09 -1.68
CA ASP A 324 -20.75 -25.61 -1.18
C ASP A 324 -19.61 -25.85 -2.17
N ARG A 325 -19.77 -25.23 -3.34
CA ARG A 325 -18.80 -25.22 -4.41
C ARG A 325 -17.86 -24.04 -4.25
N TYR A 326 -16.57 -24.32 -4.38
CA TYR A 326 -15.49 -23.37 -4.21
C TYR A 326 -14.82 -23.09 -5.56
N PHE A 327 -14.66 -21.80 -5.84
CA PHE A 327 -14.05 -21.29 -7.05
C PHE A 327 -12.83 -20.45 -6.67
N PHE A 328 -11.65 -20.94 -7.04
CA PHE A 328 -10.37 -20.37 -6.65
C PHE A 328 -9.86 -19.42 -7.73
N ILE A 329 -9.55 -18.19 -7.34
CA ILE A 329 -8.94 -17.16 -8.16
C ILE A 329 -7.58 -16.86 -7.54
N ARG A 330 -6.56 -17.62 -7.93
CA ARG A 330 -5.18 -17.39 -7.50
C ARG A 330 -4.65 -16.12 -8.16
N LEU A 331 -4.12 -15.21 -7.35
CA LEU A 331 -3.46 -13.99 -7.81
C LEU A 331 -1.99 -14.29 -8.08
N GLU A 332 -1.74 -15.05 -9.13
CA GLU A 332 -0.42 -15.51 -9.56
C GLU A 332 -0.30 -15.34 -11.08
N ASN A 333 0.88 -14.97 -11.57
CA ASN A 333 1.15 -14.81 -13.00
C ASN A 333 0.09 -13.95 -13.72
N MET A 334 -0.35 -12.88 -13.05
CA MET A 334 -1.38 -11.98 -13.56
C MET A 334 -0.79 -11.16 -14.70
N LYS A 335 -1.52 -11.04 -15.81
CA LYS A 335 -1.13 -10.14 -16.90
C LYS A 335 -1.51 -8.73 -16.52
N GLY A 336 -0.51 -7.87 -16.40
CA GLY A 336 -0.68 -6.43 -16.28
C GLY A 336 -0.30 -5.73 -17.56
N THR A 337 -0.68 -4.47 -17.67
CA THR A 337 -0.22 -3.60 -18.72
C THR A 337 0.36 -2.36 -18.07
N ASP A 338 1.57 -1.96 -18.45
CA ASP A 338 2.23 -0.80 -17.86
C ASP A 338 1.67 0.52 -18.44
N ALA A 339 2.15 1.64 -17.91
CA ALA A 339 1.80 2.98 -18.37
C ALA A 339 2.08 3.24 -19.87
N ASN A 340 2.89 2.41 -20.53
CA ASN A 340 3.21 2.49 -21.96
C ASN A 340 2.40 1.47 -22.79
N ASN A 341 1.36 0.87 -22.21
CA ASN A 341 0.56 -0.18 -22.82
C ASN A 341 1.38 -1.44 -23.17
N THR A 342 2.45 -1.71 -22.42
CA THR A 342 3.30 -2.90 -22.57
C THR A 342 2.82 -3.98 -21.60
N ASP A 343 2.54 -5.16 -22.14
CA ASP A 343 2.19 -6.32 -21.32
C ASP A 343 3.36 -6.72 -20.43
N HIS A 344 3.07 -6.89 -19.15
CA HIS A 344 4.00 -7.46 -18.18
C HIS A 344 3.31 -8.53 -17.35
N LEU A 345 4.09 -9.40 -16.73
CA LEU A 345 3.60 -10.44 -15.84
C LEU A 345 3.88 -10.02 -14.40
N LEU A 346 2.84 -9.98 -13.58
CA LEU A 346 2.98 -9.89 -12.13
C LEU A 346 3.01 -11.31 -11.57
N ALA A 347 4.13 -11.68 -10.96
CA ALA A 347 4.31 -13.02 -10.38
C ALA A 347 3.26 -13.33 -9.30
N GLY A 348 2.83 -12.30 -8.56
CA GLY A 348 1.73 -12.38 -7.60
C GLY A 348 1.21 -10.99 -7.24
N VAL A 349 0.74 -10.81 -6.01
CA VAL A 349 0.33 -9.49 -5.50
C VAL A 349 1.57 -8.64 -5.29
N ILE A 350 1.68 -7.52 -6.00
CA ILE A 350 2.72 -6.49 -5.81
C ILE A 350 2.10 -5.29 -5.10
N ARG A 351 2.85 -4.61 -4.23
CA ARG A 351 2.41 -3.39 -3.49
C ARG A 351 1.88 -2.28 -4.41
N ASN A 352 1.07 -1.36 -3.87
CA ASN A 352 0.61 -0.13 -4.53
C ASN A 352 -0.12 -0.33 -5.87
N TYR A 353 -0.86 -1.44 -6.00
CA TYR A 353 -1.77 -1.74 -7.10
C TYR A 353 -3.22 -1.78 -6.65
N VAL A 354 -4.13 -1.46 -7.57
CA VAL A 354 -5.53 -1.88 -7.52
C VAL A 354 -5.70 -3.07 -8.45
N ILE A 355 -6.01 -4.24 -7.90
CA ILE A 355 -6.20 -5.51 -8.60
C ILE A 355 -7.70 -5.68 -8.86
N ARG A 356 -8.16 -5.30 -10.05
CA ARG A 356 -9.56 -5.46 -10.45
C ARG A 356 -9.82 -6.85 -10.97
N ILE A 357 -10.86 -7.50 -10.45
CA ILE A 357 -11.21 -8.87 -10.77
C ILE A 357 -12.60 -8.88 -11.39
N SER A 358 -12.68 -9.41 -12.61
CA SER A 358 -13.93 -9.90 -13.19
C SER A 358 -13.83 -11.40 -13.38
N ALA A 359 -14.69 -12.16 -12.70
CA ALA A 359 -14.63 -13.62 -12.65
C ALA A 359 -15.80 -14.23 -13.43
N THR A 360 -15.52 -15.19 -14.32
CA THR A 360 -16.54 -16.00 -14.99
C THR A 360 -16.45 -17.44 -14.54
N ILE A 361 -17.47 -17.92 -13.83
CA ILE A 361 -17.65 -19.33 -13.46
C ILE A 361 -18.02 -20.13 -14.71
N THR A 362 -17.27 -21.19 -14.98
CA THR A 362 -17.40 -21.99 -16.20
C THR A 362 -17.78 -23.45 -15.99
N GLY A 363 -17.75 -23.94 -14.75
CA GLY A 363 -18.01 -25.34 -14.43
C GLY A 363 -18.30 -25.58 -12.96
N LYS A 364 -18.15 -26.83 -12.51
CA LYS A 364 -18.65 -27.26 -11.19
C LYS A 364 -17.89 -26.71 -9.98
N GLY A 365 -16.72 -26.09 -10.15
CA GLY A 365 -15.84 -25.71 -9.04
C GLY A 365 -15.31 -26.94 -8.27
N SER A 366 -14.77 -26.74 -7.08
CA SER A 366 -14.36 -27.82 -6.15
C SER A 366 -15.44 -28.09 -5.09
N GLY A 367 -15.54 -29.32 -4.58
CA GLY A 367 -16.33 -29.64 -3.38
C GLY A 367 -15.47 -29.66 -2.10
N ASP A 368 -14.19 -29.38 -2.25
CA ASP A 368 -13.19 -29.35 -1.19
C ASP A 368 -12.61 -27.93 -1.09
N GLU A 369 -12.72 -27.33 0.09
CA GLU A 369 -12.24 -25.99 0.41
C GLU A 369 -10.71 -25.92 0.59
N GLU A 370 -10.06 -27.07 0.77
CA GLU A 370 -8.60 -27.17 0.85
C GLU A 370 -7.97 -27.43 -0.53
N TYR A 371 -8.80 -27.62 -1.55
CA TYR A 371 -8.33 -27.81 -2.91
C TYR A 371 -7.52 -26.60 -3.37
N LYS A 372 -6.37 -26.87 -3.99
CA LYS A 372 -5.44 -25.79 -4.30
C LYS A 372 -5.65 -25.25 -5.70
N GLU A 373 -6.03 -26.05 -6.71
CA GLU A 373 -5.96 -25.64 -8.13
C GLU A 373 -7.12 -24.74 -8.60
N ASN A 374 -6.85 -23.96 -9.67
CA ASN A 374 -7.83 -23.06 -10.29
C ASN A 374 -9.05 -23.83 -10.80
N ALA A 375 -10.17 -23.72 -10.10
CA ALA A 375 -11.36 -24.50 -10.39
C ALA A 375 -12.33 -23.74 -11.30
N TYR A 376 -12.16 -23.87 -12.63
CA TYR A 376 -13.17 -23.49 -13.62
C TYR A 376 -13.62 -22.01 -13.56
N VAL A 377 -12.70 -21.09 -13.29
CA VAL A 377 -12.94 -19.64 -13.38
C VAL A 377 -12.05 -19.05 -14.46
N ARG A 378 -12.62 -18.19 -15.32
CA ARG A 378 -11.84 -17.27 -16.16
C ARG A 378 -11.79 -15.91 -15.49
N VAL A 379 -10.61 -15.30 -15.44
CA VAL A 379 -10.41 -14.03 -14.75
C VAL A 379 -9.80 -13.03 -15.72
N THR A 380 -10.38 -11.84 -15.77
CA THR A 380 -9.66 -10.64 -16.21
C THR A 380 -9.11 -9.97 -14.96
N VAL A 381 -7.79 -9.89 -14.87
CA VAL A 381 -7.11 -9.09 -13.86
C VAL A 381 -6.57 -7.85 -14.54
N THR A 382 -7.01 -6.67 -14.11
CA THR A 382 -6.42 -5.40 -14.53
C THR A 382 -5.72 -4.80 -13.33
N PRO A 383 -4.42 -5.06 -13.13
CA PRO A 383 -3.64 -4.38 -12.12
C PRO A 383 -3.39 -2.96 -12.62
N GLU A 384 -4.00 -2.00 -11.96
CA GLU A 384 -3.80 -0.59 -12.25
C GLU A 384 -2.93 0.02 -11.16
N GLU A 385 -2.01 0.89 -11.58
CA GLU A 385 -1.29 1.75 -10.68
C GLU A 385 -2.26 2.44 -9.74
N TRP A 386 -1.98 2.46 -8.44
CA TRP A 386 -2.88 3.14 -7.51
C TRP A 386 -2.69 4.66 -7.61
N SER A 387 -3.27 5.24 -8.66
CA SER A 387 -3.07 6.62 -9.04
C SER A 387 -3.62 7.56 -7.98
N VAL A 388 -2.84 8.58 -7.66
CA VAL A 388 -3.23 9.64 -6.74
C VAL A 388 -3.55 10.83 -7.62
N GLU A 389 -4.80 11.27 -7.64
CA GLU A 389 -5.10 12.59 -8.20
C GLU A 389 -4.39 13.63 -7.33
N THR A 390 -3.26 14.11 -7.81
CA THR A 390 -2.74 15.41 -7.43
C THR A 390 -3.73 16.42 -8.02
N GLN A 391 -4.64 16.92 -7.20
CA GLN A 391 -5.43 18.10 -7.57
C GLN A 391 -4.47 19.16 -8.12
N HIS A 392 -4.67 19.56 -9.38
CA HIS A 392 -4.15 20.81 -9.90
C HIS A 392 -5.33 21.75 -10.10
N GLU A 393 -5.23 22.90 -9.41
CA GLU A 393 -5.63 24.27 -9.79
C GLU A 393 -7.10 24.45 -10.22
N ASP A 394 -7.92 25.25 -9.53
CA ASP A 394 -7.77 26.71 -9.45
C ASP A 394 -8.16 27.26 -8.07
N VAL A 395 -7.29 28.08 -7.47
CA VAL A 395 -7.73 29.08 -6.48
C VAL A 395 -7.51 30.43 -7.14
N ASN A 396 -8.61 31.12 -7.43
CA ASN A 396 -8.67 32.44 -8.09
C ASN A 396 -7.69 33.48 -7.55
#